data_AF-A0A455U835-F1
#
_entry.id   AF-A0A455U835-F1
#
_cell.length_a   1.000
_cell.length_b   1.000
_cell.length_c   1.000
_cell.angle_alpha   90.00
_cell.angle_beta   90.00
_cell.angle_gamma   90.00
#
_symmetry.space_group_name_H-M   'P 1'
#
loop_
_entity.id
_entity.type
_entity.pdbx_description
1 polymer ?
#
loop_
_entity_poly.entity_id
_entity_poly.type
_entity_poly.pdbx_seq_one_letter_code
_entity_poly.pdbx_strand_id
1 'polypeptide(L)'
;MLVHEATYTEEMAQKAGDVGHSYAKLVAVFAESVQLPNLVLTHFSPRYQLNPHASPSIEDIRKEAQHVYSGSLYLAQDFSEYTLDKAGHFSEVAGE
;
A
#
# COMPACT_ATOMS: atom_id res chain seq x y z
N MET A 1 11.39 7.10 -3.18
CA MET A 1 10.37 6.43 -2.36
C MET A 1 9.06 7.18 -2.52
N LEU A 2 7.94 6.47 -2.48
CA LEU A 2 6.60 7.06 -2.48
C LEU A 2 5.81 6.57 -1.27
N VAL A 3 5.15 7.49 -0.57
CA VAL A 3 4.09 7.21 0.41
C VAL A 3 2.79 7.72 -0.19
N HIS A 4 1.79 6.87 -0.34
CA HIS A 4 0.56 7.25 -1.04
C HIS A 4 -0.68 6.55 -0.46
N GLU A 5 -1.83 7.20 -0.57
CA GLU A 5 -3.10 6.56 -0.22
C GLU A 5 -3.42 5.39 -1.15
N ALA A 6 -4.00 4.33 -0.59
CA ALA A 6 -4.60 3.23 -1.33
C ALA A 6 -5.86 2.77 -0.59
N THR A 7 -6.88 3.63 -0.62
CA THR A 7 -8.09 3.47 0.19
C THR A 7 -8.85 2.19 -0.13
N TYR A 8 -8.74 1.71 -1.39
CA TYR A 8 -9.47 0.55 -1.90
C TYR A 8 -8.59 -0.38 -2.76
N THR A 9 -9.09 -1.59 -2.99
CA THR A 9 -8.75 -2.40 -4.16
C THR A 9 -9.42 -1.81 -5.41
N GLU A 10 -8.93 -2.15 -6.60
CA GLU A 10 -9.52 -1.73 -7.88
C GLU A 10 -11.00 -2.12 -7.98
N GLU A 11 -11.34 -3.36 -7.62
CA GLU A 11 -12.72 -3.85 -7.63
C GLU A 11 -13.63 -3.00 -6.73
N MET A 12 -13.13 -2.63 -5.54
CA MET A 12 -13.90 -1.83 -4.60
C MET A 12 -14.00 -0.36 -5.04
N ALA A 13 -12.97 0.20 -5.65
CA ALA A 13 -13.01 1.55 -6.22
C ALA A 13 -14.05 1.65 -7.34
N GLN A 14 -14.12 0.64 -8.23
CA GLN A 14 -15.14 0.57 -9.27
C GLN A 14 -16.57 0.53 -8.68
N LYS A 15 -16.77 -0.17 -7.55
CA LYS A 15 -18.05 -0.23 -6.84
C LYS A 15 -18.40 1.06 -6.10
N ALA A 16 -17.40 1.75 -5.54
CA ALA A 16 -17.58 2.98 -4.79
C ALA A 16 -17.97 4.16 -5.70
N GLY A 17 -17.64 4.10 -6.99
CA GLY A 17 -17.87 5.19 -7.94
C GLY A 17 -16.83 6.30 -7.80
N ASP A 18 -17.12 7.48 -8.34
CA ASP A 18 -16.22 8.64 -8.33
C ASP A 18 -16.14 9.28 -6.94
N VAL A 19 -15.39 8.65 -6.06
CA VAL A 19 -15.08 9.14 -4.71
C VAL A 19 -13.71 9.83 -4.63
N GLY A 20 -12.99 9.92 -5.76
CA GLY A 20 -11.73 10.64 -5.88
C GLY A 20 -10.52 10.02 -5.17
N HIS A 21 -10.66 8.82 -4.59
CA HIS A 21 -9.58 8.11 -3.92
C HIS A 21 -8.81 7.18 -4.84
N SER A 22 -7.52 7.01 -4.56
CA SER A 22 -6.68 6.03 -5.24
C SER A 22 -6.87 4.60 -4.72
N TYR A 23 -6.56 3.63 -5.56
CA TYR A 23 -6.59 2.20 -5.22
C TYR A 23 -5.22 1.53 -5.41
N ALA A 24 -5.01 0.39 -4.75
CA ALA A 24 -3.69 -0.21 -4.58
C ALA A 24 -2.99 -0.49 -5.92
N LYS A 25 -3.69 -1.12 -6.88
CA LYS A 25 -3.15 -1.39 -8.22
C LYS A 25 -2.72 -0.13 -8.96
N LEU A 26 -3.49 0.96 -8.91
CA LEU A 26 -3.19 2.20 -9.61
C LEU A 26 -1.84 2.78 -9.15
N VAL A 27 -1.66 2.86 -7.84
CA VAL A 27 -0.45 3.39 -7.22
C VAL A 27 0.74 2.46 -7.49
N ALA A 28 0.53 1.15 -7.40
CA ALA A 28 1.57 0.15 -7.64
C ALA A 28 2.04 0.14 -9.10
N VAL A 29 1.14 0.25 -10.08
CA VAL A 29 1.49 0.40 -11.51
C VAL A 29 2.30 1.67 -11.74
N PHE A 30 1.90 2.79 -11.13
CA PHE A 30 2.69 4.01 -11.22
C PHE A 30 4.10 3.81 -10.66
N ALA A 31 4.21 3.25 -9.45
CA ALA A 31 5.50 3.03 -8.79
C ALA A 31 6.43 2.10 -9.59
N GLU A 32 5.88 1.04 -10.18
CA GLU A 32 6.60 0.16 -11.08
C GLU A 32 7.09 0.91 -12.33
N SER A 33 6.22 1.72 -12.96
CA SER A 33 6.54 2.42 -14.22
C SER A 33 7.71 3.40 -14.10
N VAL A 34 7.88 4.00 -12.92
CA VAL A 34 8.99 4.92 -12.61
C VAL A 34 10.11 4.24 -11.82
N GLN A 35 10.06 2.91 -11.69
CA GLN A 35 11.06 2.07 -11.04
C GLN A 35 11.40 2.55 -9.61
N LEU A 36 10.36 2.91 -8.85
CA LEU A 36 10.57 3.30 -7.46
C LEU A 36 11.04 2.08 -6.65
N PRO A 37 12.08 2.22 -5.83
CA PRO A 37 12.58 1.10 -5.04
C PRO A 37 11.68 0.76 -3.84
N ASN A 38 10.96 1.75 -3.31
CA ASN A 38 10.18 1.64 -2.08
C ASN A 38 8.83 2.34 -2.23
N LEU A 39 7.75 1.61 -1.92
CA LEU A 39 6.37 2.07 -1.91
C LEU A 39 5.73 1.77 -0.55
N VAL A 40 5.19 2.79 0.09
CA VAL A 40 4.40 2.67 1.32
C VAL A 40 2.96 3.06 1.02
N LEU A 41 2.04 2.12 1.19
CA LEU A 41 0.61 2.36 1.07
C LEU A 41 0.02 2.73 2.44
N THR A 42 -0.92 3.68 2.45
CA THR A 42 -1.60 4.14 3.68
C THR A 42 -3.04 4.59 3.38
N HIS A 43 -3.71 5.20 4.36
CA HIS A 43 -5.07 5.75 4.25
C HIS A 43 -6.11 4.71 3.80
N PHE A 44 -6.09 3.55 4.45
CA PHE A 44 -6.98 2.43 4.14
C PHE A 44 -8.40 2.67 4.63
N SER A 45 -9.40 2.20 3.87
CA SER A 45 -10.78 2.21 4.35
C SER A 45 -10.93 1.26 5.56
N PRO A 46 -11.64 1.67 6.64
CA PRO A 46 -11.86 0.82 7.82
C PRO A 46 -12.56 -0.52 7.57
N ARG A 47 -13.12 -0.72 6.37
CA ARG A 47 -13.70 -2.00 5.95
C ARG A 47 -12.66 -3.12 5.85
N TYR A 48 -11.41 -2.79 5.52
CA TYR A 48 -10.34 -3.78 5.37
C TYR A 48 -9.87 -4.21 6.76
N GLN A 49 -10.19 -5.45 7.12
CA GLN A 49 -9.85 -6.01 8.42
C GLN A 49 -8.39 -6.47 8.46
N LEU A 50 -7.80 -6.45 9.65
CA LEU A 50 -6.46 -7.03 9.86
C LEU A 50 -6.46 -8.57 9.83
N ASN A 51 -7.62 -9.21 9.95
CA ASN A 51 -7.72 -10.67 9.87
C ASN A 51 -7.49 -11.14 8.41
N PRO A 52 -6.43 -11.90 8.11
CA PRO A 52 -6.13 -12.36 6.75
C PRO A 52 -7.08 -13.45 6.24
N HIS A 53 -7.91 -14.03 7.12
CA HIS A 53 -8.90 -15.05 6.79
C HIS A 53 -10.31 -14.49 6.58
N ALA A 54 -10.49 -13.18 6.74
CA ALA A 54 -11.73 -12.47 6.43
C ALA A 54 -11.57 -11.66 5.14
N SER A 55 -12.65 -11.37 4.44
CA SER A 55 -12.63 -10.41 3.32
C SER A 55 -13.78 -9.41 3.49
N PRO A 56 -13.54 -8.10 3.26
CA PRO A 56 -12.27 -7.51 2.82
C PRO A 56 -11.19 -7.46 3.93
N SER A 57 -9.94 -7.78 3.56
CA SER A 57 -8.76 -7.73 4.44
C SER A 57 -7.68 -6.80 3.89
N ILE A 58 -6.84 -6.26 4.79
CA ILE A 58 -5.65 -5.49 4.41
C ILE A 58 -4.71 -6.29 3.47
N GLU A 59 -4.74 -7.62 3.56
CA GLU A 59 -3.98 -8.48 2.66
C GLU A 59 -4.52 -8.49 1.22
N ASP A 60 -5.78 -8.13 0.99
CA ASP A 60 -6.33 -7.97 -0.36
C ASP A 60 -5.67 -6.76 -1.06
N ILE A 61 -5.49 -5.66 -0.33
CA ILE A 61 -4.74 -4.47 -0.78
C ILE A 61 -3.28 -4.83 -1.08
N ARG A 62 -2.63 -5.57 -0.17
CA ARG A 62 -1.25 -6.02 -0.34
C ARG A 62 -1.08 -6.86 -1.61
N LYS A 63 -1.88 -7.91 -1.75
CA LYS A 63 -1.80 -8.83 -2.89
C LYS A 63 -2.03 -8.13 -4.22
N GLU A 64 -2.99 -7.21 -4.27
CA GLU A 64 -3.27 -6.42 -5.47
C GLU A 64 -2.05 -5.59 -5.89
N ALA A 65 -1.43 -4.87 -4.96
CA ALA A 65 -0.23 -4.09 -5.26
C ALA A 65 0.98 -4.98 -5.63
N GLN A 66 1.22 -6.06 -4.89
CA GLN A 66 2.33 -6.99 -5.16
C GLN A 66 2.23 -7.71 -6.51
N HIS A 67 1.03 -7.84 -7.07
CA HIS A 67 0.86 -8.47 -8.38
C HIS A 67 1.48 -7.67 -9.52
N VAL A 68 1.66 -6.35 -9.33
CA VAL A 68 2.12 -5.42 -10.39
C VAL A 68 3.37 -4.64 -10.02
N TYR A 69 3.76 -4.60 -8.74
CA TYR A 69 4.93 -3.88 -8.25
C TYR A 69 5.97 -4.85 -7.68
N SER A 70 7.20 -4.73 -8.18
CA SER A 70 8.31 -5.64 -7.90
C SER A 70 9.28 -5.13 -6.82
N GLY A 71 9.19 -3.85 -6.45
CA GLY A 71 10.02 -3.25 -5.40
C GLY A 71 9.55 -3.57 -3.98
N SER A 72 10.17 -2.91 -3.00
CA SER A 72 9.82 -3.10 -1.59
C SER A 72 8.48 -2.42 -1.28
N LEU A 73 7.49 -3.22 -0.88
CA LEU A 73 6.14 -2.77 -0.55
C LEU A 73 5.85 -2.86 0.95
N TYR A 74 5.40 -1.75 1.52
CA TYR A 74 4.99 -1.63 2.91
C TYR A 74 3.54 -1.15 2.98
N LEU A 75 2.79 -1.65 3.96
CA LEU A 75 1.46 -1.14 4.30
C LEU A 75 1.57 -0.54 5.69
N ALA A 76 1.42 0.78 5.78
CA ALA A 76 1.61 1.51 7.02
C ALA A 76 0.53 1.15 8.04
N GLN A 77 0.94 1.00 9.29
CA GLN A 77 0.03 0.88 10.43
C GLN A 77 0.17 2.11 11.32
N ASP A 78 -0.82 2.33 12.18
CA ASP A 78 -0.72 3.36 13.20
C ASP A 78 0.54 3.13 14.03
N PHE A 79 1.35 4.18 14.18
CA PHE A 79 2.65 4.15 14.85
C PHE A 79 3.77 3.35 14.18
N SER A 80 3.60 2.89 12.92
CA SER A 80 4.74 2.38 12.14
C SER A 80 5.81 3.48 11.99
N GLU A 81 7.06 3.14 12.28
CA GLU A 81 8.21 4.00 12.07
C GLU A 81 9.08 3.44 10.95
N TYR A 82 9.59 4.33 10.09
CA TYR A 82 10.42 3.94 8.95
C TYR A 82 11.70 4.76 8.90
N THR A 83 12.80 4.13 8.53
CA THR A 83 14.09 4.78 8.31
C THR A 83 14.44 4.76 6.83
N LEU A 84 14.97 5.90 6.35
CA LEU A 84 15.59 6.03 5.04
C LEU A 84 16.98 6.60 5.23
N ASP A 85 18.01 5.82 4.92
CA ASP A 85 19.38 6.30 5.02
C ASP A 85 19.82 7.08 3.77
N LYS A 86 21.02 7.67 3.83
CA LYS A 86 21.60 8.44 2.70
C LYS A 86 21.99 7.56 1.51
N ALA A 87 22.11 6.25 1.69
CA ALA A 87 22.37 5.29 0.63
C ALA A 87 21.07 4.82 -0.06
N GLY A 88 19.90 5.24 0.46
CA GLY A 88 18.59 4.86 -0.07
C GLY A 88 18.07 3.55 0.49
N HIS A 89 18.70 2.98 1.52
CA HIS A 89 18.16 1.82 2.22
C HIS A 89 16.94 2.26 3.04
N PHE A 90 15.83 1.59 2.81
CA PHE A 90 14.56 1.84 3.47
C PHE A 90 14.15 0.60 4.27
N SER A 91 13.75 0.80 5.52
CA SER A 91 13.28 -0.28 6.38
C SER A 91 12.27 0.22 7.40
N GLU A 92 11.36 -0.66 7.80
CA GLU A 92 10.53 -0.44 8.98
C GLU A 92 11.37 -0.65 10.24
N VAL A 93 11.29 0.28 11.19
CA VAL A 93 11.93 0.16 12.50
C VAL A 93 11.09 -0.82 13.30
N ALA A 94 11.68 -1.95 13.70
CA ALA A 94 11.02 -2.83 14.65
C ALA A 94 10.89 -2.08 15.98
N GLY A 95 9.65 -1.88 16.44
CA GLY A 95 9.39 -1.31 17.76
C GLY A 95 10.02 -2.19 18.86
N GLU A 96 10.56 -1.56 19.89
CA GLU A 96 11.01 -2.21 21.13
C GLU A 96 9.86 -2.91 21.87
#